data_AF-A0A2E3EQK0-F1
#
_entry.id   AF-A0A2E3EQK0-F1
#
_cell.length_a   1.000
_cell.length_b   1.000
_cell.length_c   1.000
_cell.angle_alpha   90.00
_cell.angle_beta   90.00
_cell.angle_gamma   90.00
#
_symmetry.space_group_name_H-M   'P 1'
#
loop_
_entity.id
_entity.type
_entity.pdbx_description
1 polymer ?
#
loop_
_entity_poly.entity_id
_entity_poly.type
_entity_poly.pdbx_seq_one_letter_code
_entity_poly.pdbx_strand_id
1 'polypeptide(L)'
;MTLKLDKLPDRESVKITFSANADLKAALNDYAEIYRRAYGQKESVADLIPFMLDAFMNADPGFKRARKELENARPSSPPTQAKET
;
A
#
# COMPACT_ATOMS: atom_id res chain seq x y z
N MET A 1 3.38 -0.92 23.01
CA MET A 1 3.95 -0.50 21.71
C MET A 1 2.81 -0.05 20.82
N THR A 2 2.87 1.17 20.28
CA THR A 2 1.77 1.81 19.55
C THR A 2 1.81 1.41 18.07
N LEU A 3 0.76 0.74 17.59
CA LEU A 3 0.58 0.42 16.16
C LEU A 3 0.43 1.72 15.36
N LYS A 4 1.14 1.81 14.23
CA LYS A 4 1.10 2.96 13.30
C LYS A 4 -0.10 2.90 12.33
N LEU A 5 -0.98 1.91 12.47
CA LEU A 5 -2.10 1.68 11.56
C LEU A 5 -3.40 2.10 12.22
N ASP A 6 -4.09 3.05 11.58
CA ASP A 6 -5.41 3.55 11.93
C ASP A 6 -6.51 2.81 11.12
N LYS A 7 -7.78 3.01 11.45
CA LYS A 7 -8.90 2.20 10.94
C LYS A 7 -9.10 2.39 9.42
N LEU A 8 -9.24 1.28 8.71
CA LEU A 8 -9.23 1.20 7.25
C LEU A 8 -10.53 1.76 6.63
N PRO A 9 -10.46 2.73 5.69
CA PRO A 9 -11.61 3.15 4.89
C PRO A 9 -11.88 2.19 3.72
N ASP A 10 -13.16 2.03 3.38
CA ASP A 10 -13.64 1.24 2.23
C ASP A 10 -13.08 1.81 0.91
N ARG A 11 -12.34 1.01 0.14
CA ARG A 11 -11.72 1.42 -1.13
C ARG A 11 -11.75 0.28 -2.14
N GLU A 12 -11.99 0.60 -3.42
CA GLU A 12 -11.91 -0.34 -4.54
C GLU A 12 -10.53 -1.03 -4.58
N SER A 13 -10.52 -2.32 -4.28
CA SER A 13 -9.30 -3.13 -4.18
C SER A 13 -8.92 -3.72 -5.53
N VAL A 14 -7.77 -3.34 -6.09
CA VAL A 14 -7.17 -4.06 -7.23
C VAL A 14 -6.38 -5.27 -6.70
N LYS A 15 -6.66 -6.47 -7.20
CA LYS A 15 -5.99 -7.69 -6.75
C LYS A 15 -4.54 -7.73 -7.28
N ILE A 16 -3.58 -7.64 -6.35
CA ILE A 16 -2.15 -7.81 -6.64
C ILE A 16 -1.69 -9.15 -6.06
N THR A 17 -1.24 -10.06 -6.91
CA THR A 17 -0.63 -11.33 -6.48
C THR A 17 0.88 -11.13 -6.36
N PHE A 18 1.46 -11.48 -5.22
CA PHE A 18 2.91 -11.46 -5.01
C PHE A 18 3.39 -12.74 -4.33
N SER A 19 4.65 -13.10 -4.58
CA SER A 19 5.30 -14.23 -3.92
C SER A 19 6.08 -13.72 -2.72
N ALA A 20 5.69 -14.16 -1.52
CA ALA A 20 6.43 -13.94 -0.28
C ALA A 20 7.27 -15.18 0.05
N ASN A 21 8.44 -14.98 0.66
CA ASN A 21 9.18 -16.09 1.27
C ASN A 21 8.48 -16.56 2.56
N ALA A 22 8.87 -17.73 3.07
CA ALA A 22 8.25 -18.32 4.27
C ALA A 22 8.41 -17.42 5.51
N ASP A 23 9.55 -16.73 5.62
CA ASP A 23 9.86 -15.82 6.73
C ASP A 23 8.92 -14.60 6.76
N LEU A 24 8.74 -13.93 5.61
CA LEU A 24 7.79 -12.82 5.48
C LEU A 24 6.36 -13.27 5.74
N LYS A 25 5.99 -14.47 5.29
CA LYS A 25 4.66 -15.04 5.58
C LYS A 25 4.46 -15.24 7.09
N ALA A 26 5.46 -15.74 7.83
CA ALA A 26 5.38 -15.90 9.28
C ALA A 26 5.22 -14.53 9.96
N ALA A 27 6.10 -13.58 9.65
CA ALA A 27 6.06 -12.23 10.20
C ALA A 27 4.73 -11.51 9.95
N LEU A 28 4.14 -11.68 8.76
CA LEU A 28 2.82 -11.11 8.43
C LEU A 28 1.70 -11.74 9.28
N ASN A 29 1.74 -13.05 9.53
CA ASN A 29 0.76 -13.71 10.40
C ASN A 29 0.90 -13.25 11.86
N ASP A 30 2.13 -13.13 12.37
CA ASP A 30 2.38 -12.58 13.70
C ASP A 30 1.85 -11.14 13.82
N TYR A 31 2.06 -10.32 12.78
CA TYR A 31 1.53 -8.97 12.76
C TYR A 31 0.00 -8.96 12.79
N ALA A 32 -0.67 -9.80 12.00
CA ALA A 32 -2.13 -9.90 12.00
C ALA A 32 -2.67 -10.33 13.38
N GLU A 33 -1.98 -11.24 14.06
CA GLU A 33 -2.33 -11.65 15.42
C GLU A 33 -2.15 -10.50 16.43
N ILE A 34 -1.05 -9.73 16.33
CA ILE A 34 -0.82 -8.55 17.16
C ILE A 34 -1.89 -7.48 16.90
N TYR A 35 -2.23 -7.23 15.63
CA TYR A 35 -3.26 -6.27 15.24
C TYR A 35 -4.62 -6.67 15.81
N ARG A 36 -4.98 -7.95 15.71
CA ARG A 36 -6.20 -8.50 16.34
C ARG A 36 -6.21 -8.30 17.85
N ARG A 37 -5.09 -8.53 18.54
CA ARG A 37 -5.00 -8.32 20.00
C ARG A 37 -5.11 -6.85 20.38
N ALA A 38 -4.58 -5.95 19.56
CA ALA A 38 -4.59 -4.53 19.84
C ALA A 38 -5.96 -3.86 19.60
N TYR A 39 -6.65 -4.24 18.52
CA TYR A 39 -7.88 -3.58 18.08
C TYR A 39 -9.13 -4.45 18.20
N GLY A 40 -8.99 -5.74 18.58
CA GLY A 40 -10.09 -6.69 18.66
C GLY A 40 -10.64 -7.13 17.30
N GLN A 41 -10.12 -6.59 16.19
CA GLN A 41 -10.57 -6.90 14.84
C GLN A 41 -9.65 -7.91 14.16
N LYS A 42 -10.24 -8.99 13.64
CA LYS A 42 -9.53 -10.00 12.86
C LYS A 42 -9.59 -9.62 11.38
N GLU A 43 -8.62 -8.84 10.93
CA GLU A 43 -8.36 -8.63 9.50
C GLU A 43 -7.40 -9.71 8.96
N SER A 44 -7.59 -10.12 7.71
CA SER A 44 -6.67 -11.06 7.06
C SER A 44 -5.37 -10.35 6.72
N VAL A 45 -4.27 -11.09 6.65
CA VAL A 45 -2.99 -10.59 6.15
C VAL A 45 -3.16 -9.90 4.79
N ALA A 46 -3.98 -10.47 3.90
CA ALA A 46 -4.29 -9.90 2.59
C ALA A 46 -4.93 -8.51 2.66
N ASP A 47 -5.77 -8.26 3.66
CA ASP A 47 -6.41 -6.96 3.87
C ASP A 47 -5.44 -5.96 4.49
N LEU A 48 -4.51 -6.42 5.34
CA LEU A 48 -3.51 -5.56 6.00
C LEU A 48 -2.37 -5.14 5.07
N ILE A 49 -1.95 -6.00 4.13
CA ILE A 49 -0.81 -5.74 3.23
C ILE A 49 -0.93 -4.41 2.48
N PRO A 50 -2.06 -4.08 1.81
CA PRO A 50 -2.22 -2.80 1.13
C PRO A 50 -1.95 -1.59 2.04
N PHE A 51 -2.42 -1.63 3.29
CA PHE A 51 -2.24 -0.53 4.22
C PHE A 51 -0.84 -0.49 4.84
N MET A 52 -0.22 -1.65 5.08
CA MET A 52 1.18 -1.72 5.47
C MET A 52 2.07 -1.09 4.40
N LEU A 53 1.80 -1.40 3.12
CA LEU A 53 2.54 -0.85 1.99
C LEU A 53 2.29 0.64 1.81
N ASP A 54 1.04 1.10 1.92
CA ASP A 54 0.70 2.52 1.87
C ASP A 54 1.40 3.30 3.00
N ALA A 55 1.32 2.80 4.23
CA ALA A 55 1.99 3.40 5.38
C ALA A 55 3.52 3.42 5.22
N PHE A 56 4.10 2.35 4.66
CA PHE A 56 5.53 2.27 4.36
C PHE A 56 5.95 3.31 3.31
N MET A 57 5.22 3.40 2.19
CA MET A 57 5.48 4.40 1.14
C MET A 57 5.28 5.83 1.65
N ASN A 58 4.30 6.04 2.55
CA ASN A 58 4.06 7.34 3.18
C ASN A 58 5.12 7.69 4.23
N ALA A 59 5.73 6.70 4.89
CA ALA A 59 6.78 6.92 5.87
C ALA A 59 8.15 7.21 5.25
N ASP A 60 8.36 6.87 3.97
CA ASP A 60 9.65 7.03 3.29
C ASP A 60 9.76 8.38 2.54
N PRO A 61 10.52 9.37 3.05
CA PRO A 61 10.64 10.68 2.40
C PRO A 61 11.46 10.62 1.11
N GLY A 62 12.38 9.65 1.00
CA GLY A 62 13.21 9.44 -0.19
C GLY A 62 12.36 9.01 -1.39
N PHE A 63 11.47 8.05 -1.17
CA PHE A 63 10.47 7.59 -2.10
C PHE A 63 9.54 8.71 -2.53
N LYS A 64 9.05 9.53 -1.59
CA LYS A 64 8.22 10.70 -1.92
C LYS A 64 8.93 11.68 -2.86
N ARG A 65 10.21 11.97 -2.61
CA ARG A 65 11.02 12.84 -3.48
C ARG A 65 11.25 12.21 -4.85
N ALA A 66 11.72 10.97 -4.89
CA ALA A 66 11.99 10.25 -6.14
C ALA A 66 10.72 10.09 -6.98
N ARG A 67 9.56 9.84 -6.36
CA ARG A 67 8.26 9.78 -7.05
C ARG A 67 7.88 11.11 -7.70
N LYS A 68 8.11 12.23 -7.00
CA LYS A 68 7.88 13.57 -7.55
C LYS A 68 8.82 13.87 -8.72
N GLU A 69 10.09 13.48 -8.61
CA GLU A 69 11.04 13.61 -9.72
C GLU A 69 10.66 12.75 -10.92
N LEU A 70 10.22 11.51 -10.69
CA LEU A 70 9.72 10.62 -11.74
C LEU A 70 8.47 11.18 -12.43
N GLU A 71 7.54 11.77 -11.67
CA GLU A 71 6.34 12.41 -12.22
C GLU A 71 6.70 13.62 -13.09
N ASN A 72 7.67 14.43 -12.66
CA ASN A 72 8.18 15.56 -13.43
C ASN A 72 9.00 15.12 -14.66
N ALA A 73 9.65 13.95 -14.59
CA ALA A 73 10.41 13.35 -15.69
C ALA A 73 9.55 12.56 -16.67
N ARG A 74 8.29 12.24 -16.33
CA ARG A 74 7.34 11.69 -17.30
C ARG A 74 7.00 12.80 -18.28
N PRO A 75 7.40 12.68 -19.56
CA PRO A 75 6.95 13.64 -20.56
C PRO A 75 5.43 13.59 -20.54
N SER A 76 4.79 14.74 -20.35
CA SER A 76 3.36 14.88 -20.49
C SER A 76 2.98 14.29 -21.84
N SER A 77 2.29 13.15 -21.86
CA SER A 77 1.66 12.70 -23.09
C SER A 77 0.76 13.86 -23.53
N PRO A 78 0.92 14.41 -24.74
CA PRO A 78 0.08 15.50 -25.19
C PRO A 78 -1.38 15.03 -25.22
N PRO A 79 -2.35 15.92 -24.97
CA PRO A 79 -3.75 15.57 -25.12
C PRO A 79 -4.01 15.38 -26.61
N THR A 80 -4.05 14.14 -27.11
CA THR A 80 -4.63 13.87 -28.42
C THR A 80 -6.15 13.88 -28.29
N GLN A 81 -6.68 15.09 -28.17
CA GLN A 81 -8.00 15.42 -28.67
C GLN A 81 -7.84 15.60 -30.19
N ALA A 82 -8.26 14.59 -30.96
CA ALA A 82 -8.66 14.78 -32.34
C ALA A 82 -10.14 14.41 -32.42
N LYS A 83 -10.97 15.44 -32.25
CA LYS A 83 -12.34 15.47 -32.72
C LYS A 83 -12.33 15.44 -34.25
N GLU A 84 -13.29 14.69 -34.81
CA GLU A 84 -13.99 14.94 -36.09
C GLU A 84 -13.17 14.83 -37.39
N THR A 85 -13.46 13.81 -38.21
CA THR A 85 -14.35 13.92 -39.38
C THR A 85 -14.87 12.53 -39.76
#